data_AF-F8WE29-F1
#
_entry.id   AF-F8WE29-F1
#
_cell.length_a   1.000
_cell.length_b   1.000
_cell.length_c   1.000
_cell.angle_alpha   90.00
_cell.angle_beta   90.00
_cell.angle_gamma   90.00
#
_symmetry.space_group_name_H-M   'P 1'
#
loop_
_entity.id
_entity.type
_entity.pdbx_description
1 polymer ?
#
loop_
_entity_poly.entity_id
_entity_poly.type
_entity_poly.pdbx_seq_one_letter_code
_entity_poly.pdbx_strand_id
1 'polypeptide(L)'
;MDFLLGNPFSSPVGQRIEKATDGSLQSEDWALNMEICDIINETEEGPKDALRAVKKRIVGNKNFHEVMLALTVLDGTSRPSRS
;
A
#
# COMPACT_ATOMS: atom_id res chain seq x y z
N MET A 1 -13.82 -1.86 -17.23
CA MET A 1 -12.90 -0.81 -17.72
C MET A 1 -12.23 -0.15 -16.51
N ASP A 2 -11.04 -0.60 -16.10
CA ASP A 2 -10.24 0.07 -15.05
C ASP A 2 -9.37 1.22 -15.59
N PHE A 3 -9.35 1.41 -16.92
CA PHE A 3 -8.48 2.37 -17.61
C PHE A 3 -8.77 3.85 -17.25
N LEU A 4 -9.99 4.17 -16.80
CA LEU A 4 -10.39 5.54 -16.44
C LEU A 4 -10.03 5.93 -15.00
N LEU A 5 -9.57 5.01 -14.16
CA LEU A 5 -9.45 5.22 -12.72
C LEU A 5 -8.12 5.89 -12.29
N GLY A 6 -7.35 6.49 -13.22
CA GLY A 6 -6.09 7.18 -12.91
C GLY A 6 -4.99 6.26 -12.36
N ASN A 7 -3.81 6.82 -12.09
CA ASN A 7 -2.69 6.08 -11.49
C ASN A 7 -3.03 5.70 -10.03
N PRO A 8 -3.01 4.41 -9.64
CA PRO A 8 -3.26 3.99 -8.26
C PRO A 8 -2.34 4.61 -7.20
N PHE A 9 -1.14 5.08 -7.57
CA PHE A 9 -0.24 5.77 -6.65
C PHE A 9 -0.50 7.27 -6.52
N SER A 10 -1.50 7.83 -7.22
CA SER A 10 -1.85 9.25 -7.10
C SER A 10 -2.80 9.56 -5.93
N SER A 11 -3.49 8.56 -5.38
CA SER A 11 -4.35 8.75 -4.20
C SER A 11 -3.52 8.99 -2.93
N PRO A 12 -4.10 9.58 -1.87
CA PRO A 12 -3.37 9.83 -0.61
C PRO A 12 -2.74 8.55 -0.04
N VAL A 13 -3.50 7.47 0.06
CA VAL A 13 -2.99 6.16 0.52
C VAL A 13 -2.03 5.52 -0.48
N GLY A 14 -2.27 5.71 -1.78
CA GLY A 14 -1.43 5.18 -2.85
C GLY A 14 -0.02 5.73 -2.81
N GLN A 15 0.16 7.02 -2.52
CA GLN A 15 1.48 7.64 -2.35
C GLN A 15 2.24 7.06 -1.15
N ARG A 16 1.53 6.74 -0.07
CA ARG A 16 2.13 6.11 1.12
C ARG A 16 2.55 4.67 0.84
N ILE A 17 1.69 3.91 0.16
CA ILE A 17 2.01 2.55 -0.28
C ILE A 17 3.21 2.55 -1.24
N GLU A 18 3.28 3.49 -2.18
CA GLU A 18 4.41 3.57 -3.11
C GLU A 18 5.74 3.72 -2.36
N LYS A 19 5.78 4.59 -1.34
CA LYS A 19 6.95 4.81 -0.48
C LYS A 19 7.26 3.63 0.44
N ALA A 20 6.25 3.09 1.11
CA ALA A 20 6.39 1.96 2.05
C ALA A 20 6.84 0.65 1.37
N THR A 21 6.73 0.60 0.04
CA THR A 21 7.09 -0.55 -0.79
C THR A 21 8.18 -0.21 -1.80
N ASP A 22 8.99 0.81 -1.53
CA ASP A 22 10.11 1.18 -2.38
C ASP A 22 11.23 0.14 -2.29
N GLY A 23 11.77 -0.28 -3.44
CA GLY A 23 12.79 -1.33 -3.52
C GLY A 23 14.13 -0.96 -2.89
N SER A 24 14.37 0.32 -2.56
CA SER A 24 15.58 0.79 -1.87
C SER A 24 15.50 0.70 -0.35
N LEU A 25 14.32 0.43 0.22
CA LEU A 25 14.17 0.24 1.66
C LEU A 25 14.98 -0.97 2.14
N GLN A 26 15.69 -0.85 3.26
CA GLN A 26 16.40 -1.99 3.85
C GLN A 26 15.46 -2.96 4.56
N SER A 27 14.36 -2.44 5.12
CA SER A 27 13.34 -3.17 5.87
C SER A 27 12.01 -2.42 5.82
N GLU A 28 10.98 -2.98 6.44
CA GLU A 28 9.68 -2.33 6.57
C GLU A 28 9.78 -0.97 7.27
N ASP A 29 9.10 0.03 6.70
CA ASP A 29 8.83 1.29 7.39
C ASP A 29 7.52 1.17 8.16
N TRP A 30 7.62 0.79 9.43
CA TRP A 30 6.46 0.63 10.30
C TRP A 30 5.71 1.94 10.55
N ALA A 31 6.38 3.09 10.48
CA ALA A 31 5.72 4.38 10.62
C ALA A 31 4.80 4.66 9.41
N LEU A 32 5.30 4.43 8.19
CA LEU A 32 4.48 4.52 6.99
C LEU A 32 3.36 3.46 6.96
N ASN A 33 3.63 2.25 7.43
CA ASN A 33 2.60 1.20 7.49
C ASN A 33 1.45 1.56 8.44
N MET A 34 1.75 2.16 9.60
CA MET A 34 0.71 2.65 10.52
C MET A 34 -0.09 3.79 9.92
N GLU A 35 0.59 4.74 9.25
CA GLU A 35 -0.11 5.83 8.58
C GLU A 35 -1.02 5.34 7.43
N ILE A 36 -0.62 4.29 6.70
CA ILE A 36 -1.48 3.65 5.70
C ILE A 36 -2.75 3.10 6.37
N CYS A 37 -2.62 2.43 7.52
CA CYS A 37 -3.78 1.95 8.28
C CYS A 37 -4.69 3.10 8.72
N ASP A 38 -4.12 4.21 9.19
CA ASP A 38 -4.89 5.40 9.61
C ASP A 38 -5.69 5.96 8.43
N ILE A 39 -5.06 6.18 7.27
CA ILE A 39 -5.75 6.70 6.08
C ILE A 39 -6.86 5.73 5.61
N ILE A 40 -6.61 4.42 5.65
CA ILE A 40 -7.61 3.40 5.28
C ILE A 40 -8.82 3.44 6.22
N ASN A 41 -8.60 3.64 7.52
CA ASN A 41 -9.66 3.66 8.52
C ASN A 41 -10.41 5.00 8.57
N GLU A 42 -9.75 6.10 8.24
CA GLU A 42 -10.32 7.46 8.32
C GLU A 42 -11.05 7.90 7.04
N THR A 43 -10.83 7.22 5.91
CA THR A 43 -11.38 7.64 4.61
C THR A 43 -12.24 6.57 3.96
N GLU A 44 -13.37 6.97 3.37
CA GLU A 44 -14.31 6.04 2.70
C GLU A 44 -13.68 5.34 1.48
N GLU A 45 -12.89 6.06 0.68
CA GLU A 45 -12.20 5.48 -0.49
C GLU A 45 -10.86 4.80 -0.14
N GLY A 46 -10.36 4.98 1.09
CA GLY A 46 -9.07 4.46 1.55
C GLY A 46 -8.87 2.97 1.30
N PRO A 47 -9.79 2.08 1.73
CA PRO A 47 -9.66 0.64 1.50
C PRO A 47 -9.56 0.27 0.02
N LYS A 48 -10.37 0.91 -0.84
CA LYS A 48 -10.42 0.64 -2.29
C LYS A 48 -9.16 1.13 -2.99
N ASP A 49 -8.71 2.33 -2.67
CA ASP A 49 -7.49 2.90 -3.26
C ASP A 49 -6.23 2.16 -2.79
N ALA A 50 -6.20 1.73 -1.53
CA ALA A 50 -5.11 0.91 -1.00
C ALA A 50 -4.98 -0.41 -1.76
N LEU A 51 -6.10 -1.12 -1.96
CA LEU A 51 -6.11 -2.38 -2.71
C LEU A 51 -5.60 -2.18 -4.15
N ARG A 52 -5.98 -1.08 -4.80
CA ARG A 52 -5.52 -0.76 -6.16
C ARG A 52 -4.02 -0.48 -6.21
N ALA A 53 -3.49 0.26 -5.24
CA ALA A 53 -2.06 0.57 -5.14
C ALA A 53 -1.23 -0.69 -4.85
N VAL A 54 -1.64 -1.51 -3.88
CA VAL A 54 -1.00 -2.79 -3.55
C VAL A 54 -1.02 -3.73 -4.77
N LYS A 55 -2.17 -3.87 -5.43
CA LYS A 55 -2.29 -4.70 -6.64
C LYS A 55 -1.34 -4.22 -7.74
N LYS A 56 -1.22 -2.91 -7.95
CA LYS A 56 -0.26 -2.33 -8.91
C LYS A 56 1.18 -2.66 -8.54
N ARG A 57 1.54 -2.65 -7.25
CA ARG A 57 2.90 -3.00 -6.78
C ARG A 57 3.22 -4.48 -6.97
N ILE A 58 2.25 -5.37 -6.84
CA ILE A 58 2.46 -6.83 -6.89
C ILE A 58 2.39 -7.38 -8.32
N VAL A 59 1.39 -6.99 -9.10
CA VAL A 59 1.09 -7.64 -10.39
C VAL A 59 2.17 -7.31 -11.43
N GLY A 60 2.89 -8.34 -11.87
CA GLY A 60 3.93 -8.21 -12.90
C GLY A 60 5.26 -7.64 -12.42
N ASN A 61 5.39 -7.34 -11.12
CA ASN A 61 6.62 -6.83 -10.55
C ASN A 61 7.63 -7.97 -10.31
N LYS A 62 8.84 -7.81 -10.85
CA LYS A 62 9.93 -8.79 -10.71
C LYS A 62 10.85 -8.49 -9.53
N ASN A 63 10.67 -7.35 -8.86
CA ASN A 63 11.38 -7.03 -7.64
C ASN A 63 10.68 -7.72 -6.46
N PHE A 64 11.19 -8.88 -6.05
CA PHE A 64 10.59 -9.65 -4.95
C PHE A 64 10.61 -8.91 -3.61
N HIS A 65 11.59 -8.01 -3.40
CA HIS A 65 11.65 -7.21 -2.18
C HIS A 65 10.46 -6.26 -2.08
N GLU A 66 10.18 -5.53 -3.16
CA GLU A 66 9.00 -4.67 -3.29
C GLU A 66 7.68 -5.45 -3.09
N VAL A 67 7.59 -6.65 -3.66
CA VAL A 67 6.43 -7.53 -3.51
C VAL A 67 6.26 -7.95 -2.05
N MET A 68 7.35 -8.32 -1.37
CA MET A 68 7.32 -8.70 0.05
C MET A 68 6.88 -7.52 0.93
N LEU A 69 7.42 -6.33 0.72
CA LEU A 69 7.00 -5.12 1.45
C LEU A 69 5.50 -4.84 1.23
N ALA A 70 5.00 -4.99 0.00
CA ALA A 70 3.58 -4.79 -0.30
C ALA A 70 2.68 -5.82 0.37
N LEU A 71 3.11 -7.08 0.48
CA LEU A 71 2.40 -8.12 1.22
C LEU A 71 2.41 -7.83 2.73
N THR A 72 3.50 -7.30 3.28
CA THR A 72 3.55 -6.88 4.69
C THR A 72 2.61 -5.73 4.97
N VAL A 73 2.52 -4.73 4.08
CA VAL A 73 1.52 -3.66 4.18
C VAL A 73 0.11 -4.25 4.17
N LEU A 74 -0.18 -5.18 3.25
CA LEU A 74 -1.50 -5.82 3.17
C LEU A 74 -1.84 -6.61 4.45
N ASP A 75 -0.91 -7.42 4.99
CA ASP A 75 -1.13 -8.16 6.25
C ASP A 75 -1.35 -7.18 7.41
N GLY A 76 -0.54 -6.11 7.50
CA GLY A 76 -0.65 -5.09 8.53
C GLY A 76 -2.00 -4.39 8.54
N THR A 77 -2.52 -4.01 7.36
CA THR A 77 -3.84 -3.38 7.23
C THR A 77 -5.01 -4.33 7.52
N SER A 78 -4.82 -5.64 7.37
CA SER A 78 -5.86 -6.65 7.64
C SER A 78 -6.04 -6.96 9.13
N ARG A 79 -5.08 -6.55 9.97
CA ARG A 79 -5.12 -6.79 11.41
C ARG A 79 -5.70 -5.56 12.11
N PRO A 80 -6.96 -5.61 12.58
CA PRO A 80 -7.41 -4.60 13.52
C PRO A 80 -6.54 -4.74 14.77
N SER A 81 -5.99 -3.64 15.27
CA SER A 81 -5.17 -3.55 16.50
C SER A 81 -3.76 -4.19 16.47
N ARG A 82 -2.76 -3.36 16.20
CA ARG A 82 -1.56 -3.30 17.07
C ARG A 82 -1.59 -1.98 17.82
N SER A 83 -2.42 -1.94 18.88
CA SER A 83 -2.21 -1.08 20.05
C SER A 83 -1.17 -1.72 20.96
#